data_AF-A0AB73BWG7-F1
#
_entry.id   AF-A0AB73BWG7-F1
#
_cell.length_a   1.000
_cell.length_b   1.000
_cell.length_c   1.000
_cell.angle_alpha   90.00
_cell.angle_beta   90.00
_cell.angle_gamma   90.00
#
_symmetry.space_group_name_H-M   'P 1'
#
loop_
_entity.id
_entity.type
_entity.pdbx_description
1 polymer ?
#
loop_
_entity_poly.entity_id
_entity_poly.type
_entity_poly.pdbx_seq_one_letter_code
_entity_poly.pdbx_strand_id
1 'polypeptide(L)' 'MKTKEDWEEQLPQYLKHDIENVEKYSFKTSTVYDCYLDEVYGSINACQWDGVISIEQADYLRKKYWEGNYEKGRE' A
#
# COMPACT_ATOMS: atom_id res chain seq x y z
N MET A 1 -20.06 -11.01 -5.19
CA MET A 1 -19.24 -9.87 -4.73
C MET A 1 -17.89 -10.42 -4.34
N LYS A 2 -16.79 -9.79 -4.75
CA LYS A 2 -15.45 -10.15 -4.27
C LYS A 2 -15.38 -9.94 -2.75
N THR A 3 -14.72 -10.84 -2.02
CA THR A 3 -14.45 -10.63 -0.59
C THR A 3 -13.23 -9.71 -0.40
N LYS A 4 -12.93 -9.30 0.84
CA LYS A 4 -11.73 -8.48 1.10
C LYS A 4 -10.44 -9.26 0.89
N GLU A 5 -10.49 -10.58 1.07
CA GLU A 5 -9.35 -11.46 0.76
C GLU A 5 -9.03 -11.42 -0.75
N ASP A 6 -10.04 -11.41 -1.62
CA ASP A 6 -9.85 -11.30 -3.09
C ASP A 6 -9.19 -9.98 -3.53
N TRP A 7 -9.25 -8.93 -2.69
CA TRP A 7 -8.72 -7.60 -3.02
C TRP A 7 -7.20 -7.53 -3.03
N GLU A 8 -6.51 -8.52 -2.49
CA GLU A 8 -5.04 -8.56 -2.45
C GLU A 8 -4.44 -9.54 -3.48
N GLU A 9 -5.24 -10.49 -3.97
CA GLU A 9 -4.73 -11.56 -4.85
C GLU A 9 -4.30 -11.05 -6.24
N GLN A 10 -5.04 -10.10 -6.81
CA GLN A 10 -4.89 -9.66 -8.21
C GLN A 10 -4.32 -8.24 -8.36
N LEU A 11 -3.46 -7.80 -7.44
CA LEU A 11 -2.80 -6.50 -7.58
C LEU A 11 -1.71 -6.51 -8.67
N PRO A 12 -1.52 -5.41 -9.42
CA PRO A 12 -0.39 -5.25 -10.32
C PRO A 12 0.95 -5.44 -9.59
N GLN A 13 1.95 -5.93 -10.32
CA GLN A 13 3.24 -6.28 -9.72
C GLN A 13 3.95 -5.07 -9.08
N TYR A 14 3.81 -3.87 -9.65
CA TYR A 14 4.38 -2.66 -9.07
C TYR A 14 3.74 -2.33 -7.70
N LEU A 15 2.41 -2.41 -7.58
CA LEU A 15 1.73 -2.17 -6.32
C LEU A 15 2.08 -3.25 -5.28
N LYS A 16 2.24 -4.51 -5.68
CA LYS A 16 2.73 -5.57 -4.80
C LYS A 16 4.14 -5.26 -4.27
N HIS A 17 5.02 -4.77 -5.13
CA HIS A 17 6.38 -4.37 -4.74
C HIS A 17 6.37 -3.25 -3.69
N ASP A 18 5.54 -2.22 -3.90
CA ASP A 18 5.48 -1.09 -2.96
C ASP A 18 4.88 -1.51 -1.61
N ILE A 19 3.89 -2.41 -1.62
CA ILE A 19 3.35 -3.06 -0.41
C ILE A 19 4.45 -3.83 0.33
N GLU A 20 5.24 -4.63 -0.37
CA GLU A 20 6.35 -5.38 0.23
C GLU A 20 7.38 -4.44 0.89
N ASN A 21 7.67 -3.28 0.28
CA ASN A 21 8.60 -2.31 0.86
C ASN A 21 8.10 -1.73 2.19
N VAL A 22 6.83 -1.30 2.28
CA VAL A 22 6.28 -0.75 3.53
C VAL A 22 6.12 -1.80 4.63
N GLU A 23 5.88 -3.06 4.27
CA GLU A 23 5.83 -4.19 5.22
C GLU A 23 7.22 -4.62 5.69
N LYS A 24 8.22 -4.57 4.82
CA LYS A 24 9.59 -4.99 5.13
C LYS A 24 10.36 -3.97 5.97
N TYR A 25 10.18 -2.69 5.70
CA TYR A 25 10.95 -1.61 6.33
C TYR A 25 10.14 -0.82 7.37
N SER A 26 10.80 0.14 8.02
CA SER A 26 10.25 1.06 9.03
C SER A 26 11.18 2.28 9.19
N PHE A 27 10.74 3.33 9.89
CA PHE A 27 11.58 4.51 10.20
C PHE A 27 12.87 4.16 10.98
N LYS A 28 12.89 3.04 11.69
CA LYS A 28 14.07 2.55 12.40
C LYS A 28 15.08 1.83 11.50
N THR A 29 14.62 1.25 10.40
CA THR A 29 15.42 0.36 9.54
C THR A 29 15.77 0.97 8.19
N SER A 30 15.11 2.05 7.78
CA SER A 30 15.38 2.77 6.54
C SER A 30 15.26 4.27 6.75
N THR A 31 16.24 5.03 6.26
CA THR A 31 16.22 6.50 6.23
C THR A 31 15.30 7.08 5.16
N VAL A 32 14.76 6.24 4.28
CA VAL A 32 13.86 6.61 3.17
C VAL A 32 12.49 5.96 3.31
N TYR A 33 12.10 5.59 4.54
CA TYR A 33 10.83 4.90 4.79
C TYR A 33 9.61 5.76 4.46
N ASP A 34 9.72 7.08 4.62
CA ASP A 34 8.74 8.04 4.14
C ASP A 34 8.52 7.96 2.63
N CYS A 35 9.58 7.77 1.84
CA CYS A 35 9.45 7.55 0.40
C CYS A 35 8.67 6.26 0.08
N TYR A 36 8.88 5.17 0.82
CA TYR A 36 8.10 3.93 0.61
C TYR A 36 6.61 4.11 0.92
N LEU A 37 6.27 4.94 1.93
CA LEU A 37 4.89 5.30 2.21
C LEU A 37 4.27 6.13 1.06
N ASP A 38 5.01 7.06 0.49
CA ASP A 38 4.56 7.85 -0.66
C ASP A 38 4.38 6.97 -1.91
N GLU A 39 5.31 6.04 -2.16
CA GLU A 39 5.25 5.08 -3.27
C GLU A 39 3.99 4.21 -3.20
N VAL A 40 3.72 3.56 -2.06
CA VAL A 40 2.54 2.69 -1.95
C VAL A 40 1.23 3.49 -2.09
N TYR A 41 1.17 4.71 -1.53
CA TYR A 41 0.00 5.58 -1.67
C TYR A 41 -0.21 6.00 -3.13
N GLY A 42 0.87 6.40 -3.79
CA GLY A 42 0.88 6.77 -5.21
C GLY A 42 0.43 5.61 -6.11
N SER A 43 0.96 4.41 -5.89
CA SER A 43 0.60 3.21 -6.66
C SER A 43 -0.85 2.77 -6.45
N ILE A 44 -1.38 2.88 -5.23
CA ILE A 44 -2.82 2.65 -4.99
C ILE A 44 -3.66 3.67 -5.77
N ASN A 45 -3.29 4.95 -5.73
CA ASN A 45 -4.01 5.99 -6.45
C ASN A 45 -3.94 5.80 -7.97
N ALA A 46 -2.78 5.43 -8.53
CA ALA A 46 -2.64 5.13 -9.94
C ALA A 46 -3.57 3.98 -10.36
N CYS A 47 -3.58 2.87 -9.60
CA CYS A 47 -4.48 1.75 -9.85
C CYS A 47 -5.96 2.18 -9.82
N GLN A 48 -6.34 3.04 -8.89
CA GLN A 48 -7.71 3.56 -8.76
C GLN A 48 -8.08 4.42 -9.99
N TRP A 49 -7.22 5.35 -10.39
CA TRP A 49 -7.47 6.24 -11.52
C TRP A 49 -7.49 5.51 -12.87
N ASP A 50 -6.68 4.47 -13.02
CA ASP A 50 -6.67 3.60 -14.20
C ASP A 50 -7.81 2.58 -14.21
N GLY A 51 -8.63 2.52 -13.15
CA GLY A 51 -9.75 1.59 -13.02
C GLY A 51 -9.33 0.12 -12.80
N VAL A 52 -8.08 -0.11 -12.41
CA VAL A 52 -7.54 -1.45 -12.08
C VAL A 52 -8.15 -1.99 -10.79
N ILE A 53 -8.41 -1.10 -9.83
CA ILE A 53 -9.08 -1.41 -8.56
C ILE A 53 -10.24 -0.45 -8.32
N SER A 54 -11.24 -0.87 -7.55
CA SER A 54 -12.35 0.02 -7.16
C SER A 54 -11.91 1.05 -6.11
N ILE A 55 -12.73 2.07 -5.88
CA ILE A 55 -12.52 3.06 -4.82
C ILE A 55 -12.49 2.37 -3.45
N GLU A 56 -13.42 1.44 -3.20
CA GLU A 56 -13.50 0.72 -1.93
C GLU A 56 -12.28 -0.19 -1.71
N GLN A 57 -11.78 -0.80 -2.77
CA GLN A 57 -10.54 -1.57 -2.74
C GLN A 57 -9.34 -0.66 -2.45
N ALA A 58 -9.25 0.50 -3.09
CA ALA A 58 -8.20 1.48 -2.84
C ALA A 58 -8.23 2.01 -1.39
N ASP A 59 -9.41 2.34 -0.86
CA ASP A 59 -9.58 2.78 0.53
C ASP A 59 -9.16 1.70 1.54
N TYR A 60 -9.50 0.44 1.27
CA TYR A 60 -9.03 -0.68 2.07
C TYR A 60 -7.51 -0.82 2.06
N LEU A 61 -6.88 -0.75 0.88
CA LEU A 61 -5.43 -0.86 0.74
C LEU A 61 -4.72 0.32 1.42
N ARG A 62 -5.21 1.56 1.30
CA ARG A 62 -4.62 2.73 2.00
C ARG A 62 -4.72 2.55 3.52
N LYS A 63 -5.86 2.12 4.03
CA LYS A 63 -6.03 1.85 5.47
C LYS A 63 -5.06 0.77 5.98
N LYS A 64 -4.90 -0.32 5.22
CA LYS A 64 -4.06 -1.45 5.63
C LYS A 64 -2.57 -1.15 5.51
N TYR A 65 -2.14 -0.64 4.34
CA TYR A 65 -0.73 -0.58 3.99
C TYR A 65 -0.10 0.80 4.14
N TRP A 66 -0.88 1.87 4.08
CA TRP A 66 -0.38 3.23 4.34
C TRP A 66 -0.64 3.67 5.78
N GLU A 67 -1.90 3.78 6.20
CA GLU A 67 -2.25 4.22 7.57
C GLU A 67 -1.69 3.26 8.63
N GLY A 68 -1.89 1.95 8.42
CA GLY A 68 -1.42 0.90 9.33
C GLY A 68 0.11 0.85 9.51
N ASN A 69 0.87 1.46 8.59
CA ASN A 69 2.33 1.50 8.62
C ASN A 69 2.90 2.91 8.90
N TYR A 70 2.05 3.95 8.99
CA TYR A 70 2.50 5.34 9.01
C TYR A 70 3.44 5.69 10.17
N GLU A 71 3.26 5.07 11.35
CA GLU A 71 4.09 5.33 12.53
C GLU A 71 5.09 4.19 12.83
N LYS A 72 5.27 3.25 11.89
CA LYS A 72 6.06 2.04 12.14
C LYS A 72 7.51 2.38 12.46
N GLY A 73 7.94 2.04 13.68
CA GLY A 73 9.32 2.23 14.14
C GLY A 73 9.67 3.63 14.64
N ARG A 74 8.68 4.47 14.99
CA ARG A 74 8.86 5.80 15.61
C ARG A 74 8.73 5.82 17.15
N GLU A 75 8.84 4.66 17.78
CA GLU A 75 8.78 4.44 19.23
C GLU A 75 10.07 4.81 19.97
#